data_AF-A8P8H1-F1
#
_entry.id   AF-A8P8H1-F1
#
_cell.length_a   1.000
_cell.length_b   1.000
_cell.length_c   1.000
_cell.angle_alpha   90.00
_cell.angle_beta   90.00
_cell.angle_gamma   90.00
#
_symmetry.space_group_name_H-M   'P 1'
#
loop_
_entity.id
_entity.type
_entity.pdbx_description
1 polymer ?
#
loop_
_entity_poly.entity_id
_entity_poly.type
_entity_poly.pdbx_seq_one_letter_code
_entity_poly.pdbx_strand_id
1 'polypeptide(L)'
;MRGLPTQVIASAKAGSIDALERLYPLFSEQTYTLSLLEAVLANLDRGRLPDDTSKPLPPNSEVGERSLVASACFLACLGCCHRSRAHKLNTVAKIHSQLDAILTWLRLALSYALECAAPLRMESIVFCIARTLVGLLGLDDSLREQVLESRRTGVIVFTLWCSRDNRGKPFCDFQSTGPGRCPIIQLVDKSITLADTELSRCFWTLVFSSPKSRRAFCDGLLRRWVGLPLSMPSQNTGVVLRYTAHLTNLALLLPTIPAIYRPLRKTKLLSQWGKSLLLLRPNLSPAQFVDLCSDLFSFSNHTYGNPLTGLTELIETGVFVALLQAVSELPPGSRSPSAIKTLGQCGGLAMYPSTTTAFRSALQRLTPQTKSRLSEMEGVADAWRMLNSSVDICLPVFKNKGGLGPYDFCDSDQNKIGREGSSAFKLCSGCQTVLYCSQQCQKEDWESRHRYECMVMRHSYRVNEARGVKYSPLARGYHTRMVTLILPTLSSLGPFERFAQHTPRDLPPMTKPVVYWDMRDGFHRGPTLISVEDLVTSRRTDGVPSCPKMEERLSDLLNAYAIDSCPRSKVLMIRFRWSMKCQILFILHLQPFKPRSDGDTDDGYDFLHVSRSATIIEHAPESGWICV
;
A
#
# COMPACT_ATOMS: atom_id res chain seq x y z
N MET A 1 2.40 51.10 25.71
CA MET A 1 2.48 50.51 24.36
C MET A 1 2.93 51.61 23.41
N ARG A 2 4.09 51.47 22.74
CA ARG A 2 4.44 52.43 21.67
C ARG A 2 3.40 52.28 20.56
N GLY A 3 2.66 53.34 20.27
CA GLY A 3 1.69 53.34 19.18
C GLY A 3 2.38 53.02 17.86
N LEU A 4 1.71 52.28 16.98
CA LEU A 4 2.23 52.05 15.63
C LEU A 4 2.36 53.39 14.90
N PRO A 5 3.46 53.65 14.17
CA PRO A 5 3.61 54.90 13.44
C PRO A 5 2.52 55.01 12.34
N THR A 6 1.53 55.87 12.54
CA THR A 6 0.39 56.05 11.63
C THR A 6 0.85 56.40 10.21
N GLN A 7 1.92 57.17 10.08
CA GLN A 7 2.56 57.50 8.80
C GLN A 7 3.06 56.27 8.06
N VAL A 8 3.65 55.28 8.76
CA VAL A 8 4.15 54.05 8.13
C VAL A 8 2.98 53.21 7.61
N ILE A 9 1.87 53.13 8.35
CA ILE A 9 0.65 52.44 7.90
C ILE A 9 0.06 53.12 6.67
N ALA A 10 -0.01 54.46 6.66
CA ALA A 10 -0.51 55.23 5.52
C ALA A 10 0.38 55.04 4.27
N SER A 11 1.70 55.09 4.42
CA SER A 11 2.64 54.82 3.31
C SER A 11 2.52 53.39 2.78
N ALA A 12 2.34 52.40 3.67
CA ALA A 12 2.10 51.03 3.27
C ALA A 12 0.77 50.89 2.51
N LYS A 13 -0.31 51.55 2.95
CA LYS A 13 -1.60 51.63 2.21
C LYS A 13 -1.45 52.25 0.82
N ALA A 14 -0.56 53.24 0.67
CA ALA A 14 -0.22 53.83 -0.63
C ALA A 14 0.64 52.88 -1.50
N GLY A 15 1.13 51.78 -0.94
CA GLY A 15 1.83 50.72 -1.64
C GLY A 15 3.35 50.79 -1.60
N SER A 16 3.91 51.48 -0.59
CA SER A 16 5.36 51.53 -0.36
C SER A 16 5.86 50.20 0.22
N ILE A 17 6.80 49.56 -0.48
CA ILE A 17 7.45 48.31 -0.04
C ILE A 17 8.27 48.56 1.23
N ASP A 18 9.09 49.63 1.26
CA ASP A 18 9.88 50.02 2.43
C ASP A 18 9.01 50.28 3.67
N ALA A 19 7.77 50.74 3.49
CA ALA A 19 6.83 50.89 4.59
C ALA A 19 6.34 49.52 5.10
N LEU A 20 6.07 48.56 4.22
CA LEU A 20 5.73 47.19 4.63
C LEU A 20 6.88 46.50 5.39
N GLU A 21 8.12 46.65 4.91
CA GLU A 21 9.29 46.08 5.60
C GLU A 21 9.44 46.62 7.01
N ARG A 22 9.17 47.92 7.21
CA ARG A 22 9.15 48.56 8.53
C ARG A 22 7.98 48.11 9.41
N LEU A 23 6.85 47.70 8.82
CA LEU A 23 5.72 47.15 9.57
C LEU A 23 5.95 45.71 10.02
N TYR A 24 6.66 44.90 9.23
CA TYR A 24 6.86 43.47 9.51
C TYR A 24 7.32 43.16 10.96
N PRO A 25 8.38 43.79 11.52
CA PRO A 25 8.83 43.52 12.88
C PRO A 25 7.86 44.04 13.96
N LEU A 26 6.86 44.83 13.59
CA LEU A 26 5.89 45.41 14.52
C LEU A 26 4.64 44.54 14.71
N PHE A 27 4.46 43.46 13.94
CA PHE A 27 3.30 42.58 14.09
C PHE A 27 3.37 41.77 15.39
N SER A 28 2.35 41.92 16.22
CA SER A 28 2.07 41.08 17.37
C SER A 28 0.55 41.01 17.59
N GLU A 29 0.09 40.09 18.43
CA GLU A 29 -1.33 40.03 18.80
C GLU A 29 -1.84 41.35 19.40
N GLN A 30 -0.98 42.10 20.10
CA GLN A 30 -1.35 43.37 20.74
C GLN A 30 -1.38 44.54 19.76
N THR A 31 -0.50 44.54 18.76
CA THR A 31 -0.39 45.63 17.77
C THR A 31 -1.29 45.41 16.56
N TYR A 32 -1.77 44.20 16.31
CA TYR A 32 -2.63 43.90 15.18
C TYR A 32 -3.92 44.74 15.17
N THR A 33 -4.20 45.34 14.02
CA THR A 33 -5.43 46.11 13.75
C THR A 33 -5.91 45.84 12.32
N LEU A 34 -7.19 46.08 12.05
CA LEU A 34 -7.72 45.98 10.68
C LEU A 34 -7.05 46.98 9.72
N SER A 35 -6.61 48.15 10.21
CA SER A 35 -5.89 49.11 9.38
C SER A 35 -4.52 48.58 8.91
N LEU A 36 -3.83 47.78 9.74
CA LEU A 36 -2.63 47.07 9.32
C LEU A 36 -2.92 46.04 8.24
N LEU A 37 -3.97 45.22 8.42
CA LEU A 37 -4.40 44.26 7.40
C LEU A 37 -4.70 44.97 6.07
N GLU A 38 -5.44 46.07 6.11
CA GLU A 38 -5.75 46.86 4.91
C GLU A 38 -4.49 47.42 4.24
N ALA A 39 -3.48 47.85 5.01
CA ALA A 39 -2.20 48.28 4.46
C ALA A 39 -1.47 47.17 3.72
N VAL A 40 -1.50 45.95 4.26
CA VAL A 40 -0.94 44.76 3.60
C VAL A 40 -1.74 44.40 2.36
N LEU A 41 -3.08 44.34 2.46
CA LEU A 41 -3.97 43.99 1.36
C LEU A 41 -3.89 45.00 0.19
N ALA A 42 -3.66 46.28 0.46
CA ALA A 42 -3.45 47.28 -0.60
C ALA A 42 -2.23 46.99 -1.49
N ASN A 43 -1.25 46.23 -0.98
CA ASN A 43 -0.09 45.76 -1.75
C ASN A 43 -0.33 44.43 -2.45
N LEU A 44 -1.41 43.73 -2.09
CA LEU A 44 -1.91 42.51 -2.74
C LEU A 44 -3.14 42.80 -3.60
N ASP A 45 -3.35 44.07 -3.96
CA ASP A 45 -4.49 44.48 -4.78
C ASP A 45 -4.38 43.96 -6.22
N ARG A 46 -5.54 43.66 -6.83
CA ARG A 46 -5.62 43.13 -8.19
C ARG A 46 -5.12 44.13 -9.23
N GLY A 47 -5.36 45.43 -9.03
CA GLY A 47 -4.93 46.50 -9.95
C GLY A 47 -3.42 46.72 -9.98
N ARG A 48 -2.66 46.08 -9.07
CA ARG A 48 -1.19 46.14 -9.03
C ARG A 48 -0.52 44.89 -9.60
N LEU A 49 -1.30 43.89 -10.02
CA LEU A 49 -0.75 42.71 -10.69
C LEU A 49 -0.23 43.08 -12.08
N PRO A 50 0.83 42.41 -12.57
CA PRO A 50 1.25 42.57 -13.96
C PRO A 50 0.16 42.04 -14.91
N ASP A 51 0.06 42.61 -16.10
CA ASP A 51 -0.93 42.22 -17.13
C ASP A 51 -0.88 40.72 -17.45
N ASP A 52 0.33 40.15 -17.45
CA ASP A 52 0.58 38.74 -17.72
C ASP A 52 1.30 38.06 -16.54
N THR A 53 0.50 37.53 -15.62
CA THR A 53 0.99 36.73 -14.48
C THR A 53 1.53 35.35 -14.86
N SER A 54 1.46 34.96 -16.13
CA SER A 54 2.01 33.67 -16.60
C SER A 54 3.49 33.74 -16.95
N LYS A 55 4.02 34.94 -17.20
CA LYS A 55 5.42 35.15 -17.53
C LYS A 55 6.30 35.20 -16.28
N PRO A 56 7.51 34.61 -16.35
CA PRO A 56 8.50 34.75 -15.29
C PRO A 56 8.86 36.23 -15.10
N LEU A 57 8.94 36.68 -13.85
CA LEU A 57 9.37 38.04 -13.53
C LEU A 57 10.90 38.14 -13.64
N PRO A 58 11.45 39.27 -14.13
CA PRO A 58 12.90 39.44 -14.17
C PRO A 58 13.48 39.51 -12.75
N PRO A 59 14.73 39.09 -12.55
CA PRO A 59 15.44 39.31 -11.28
C PRO A 59 15.39 40.78 -10.87
N ASN A 60 15.22 41.05 -9.58
CA ASN A 60 15.08 42.41 -9.01
C ASN A 60 13.82 43.17 -9.47
N SER A 61 12.81 42.47 -10.01
CA SER A 61 11.49 43.06 -10.28
C SER A 61 10.90 43.64 -9.00
N GLU A 62 10.50 44.92 -9.03
CA GLU A 62 9.79 45.56 -7.91
C GLU A 62 8.51 44.79 -7.56
N VAL A 63 7.78 44.30 -8.56
CA VAL A 63 6.59 43.45 -8.37
C VAL A 63 6.96 42.14 -7.65
N GLY A 64 8.12 41.59 -7.98
CA GLY A 64 8.66 40.38 -7.36
C GLY A 64 8.94 40.62 -5.89
N GLU A 65 9.79 41.60 -5.55
CA GLU A 65 10.10 41.94 -4.15
C GLU A 65 8.84 42.33 -3.35
N ARG A 66 7.92 43.11 -3.95
CA ARG A 66 6.63 43.45 -3.34
C ARG A 66 5.85 42.21 -2.95
N SER A 67 5.75 41.23 -3.87
CA SER A 67 5.01 40.00 -3.62
C SER A 67 5.59 39.22 -2.44
N LEU A 68 6.91 39.23 -2.25
CA LEU A 68 7.60 38.58 -1.15
C LEU A 68 7.31 39.25 0.20
N VAL A 69 7.55 40.57 0.27
CA VAL A 69 7.37 41.36 1.51
C VAL A 69 5.90 41.38 1.94
N ALA A 70 4.99 41.58 0.98
CA ALA A 70 3.56 41.59 1.26
C ALA A 70 3.07 40.22 1.74
N SER A 71 3.55 39.11 1.17
CA SER A 71 3.22 37.75 1.63
C SER A 71 3.70 37.50 3.06
N ALA A 72 4.90 37.95 3.42
CA ALA A 72 5.44 37.83 4.77
C ALA A 72 4.61 38.62 5.80
N CYS A 73 4.28 39.88 5.48
CA CYS A 73 3.40 40.69 6.32
C CYS A 73 1.99 40.08 6.44
N PHE A 74 1.47 39.52 5.35
CA PHE A 74 0.15 38.89 5.35
C PHE A 74 0.13 37.64 6.24
N LEU A 75 1.16 36.80 6.20
CA LEU A 75 1.32 35.68 7.14
C LEU A 75 1.34 36.17 8.59
N ALA A 76 2.05 37.27 8.88
CA ALA A 76 2.08 37.85 10.22
C ALA A 76 0.68 38.34 10.66
N CYS A 77 -0.11 38.95 9.77
CA CYS A 77 -1.50 39.29 10.03
C CYS A 77 -2.35 38.07 10.40
N LEU A 78 -2.22 36.96 9.67
CA LEU A 78 -2.95 35.72 9.96
C LEU A 78 -2.61 35.20 11.36
N GLY A 79 -1.33 35.22 11.75
CA GLY A 79 -0.89 34.79 13.07
C GLY A 79 -1.39 35.66 14.23
N CYS A 80 -1.68 36.95 14.00
CA CYS A 80 -2.03 37.90 15.06
C CYS A 80 -3.54 38.17 15.20
N CYS A 81 -4.37 37.69 14.27
CA CYS A 81 -5.80 38.05 14.23
C CYS A 81 -6.69 37.33 15.27
N HIS A 82 -6.11 36.45 16.09
CA HIS A 82 -6.84 35.60 17.05
C HIS A 82 -7.19 36.28 18.38
N ARG A 83 -6.82 37.56 18.57
CA ARG A 83 -7.05 38.32 19.82
C ARG A 83 -8.49 38.32 20.31
N SER A 84 -9.47 38.37 19.39
CA SER A 84 -10.90 38.28 19.74
C SER A 84 -11.71 37.73 18.56
N ARG A 85 -12.86 37.15 18.86
CA ARG A 85 -13.79 36.64 17.83
C ARG A 85 -14.18 37.73 16.82
N ALA A 86 -14.48 38.94 17.28
CA ALA A 86 -14.84 40.06 16.40
C ALA A 86 -13.70 40.46 15.46
N HIS A 87 -12.46 40.53 15.96
CA HIS A 87 -11.29 40.82 15.13
C HIS A 87 -11.08 39.74 14.06
N LYS A 88 -11.19 38.47 14.46
CA LYS A 88 -11.09 37.33 13.55
C LYS A 88 -12.15 37.40 12.44
N LEU A 89 -13.42 37.63 12.78
CA LEU A 89 -14.51 37.73 11.81
C LEU A 89 -14.32 38.90 10.83
N ASN A 90 -13.91 40.07 11.32
CA ASN A 90 -13.63 41.22 10.45
C ASN A 90 -12.41 40.97 9.53
N THR A 91 -11.41 40.24 10.03
CA THR A 91 -10.25 39.81 9.23
C THR A 91 -10.68 38.89 8.11
N VAL A 92 -11.50 37.88 8.42
CA VAL A 92 -12.06 36.92 7.45
C VAL A 92 -12.85 37.65 6.37
N ALA A 93 -13.74 38.59 6.74
CA ALA A 93 -14.54 39.34 5.78
C ALA A 93 -13.66 40.14 4.79
N LYS A 94 -12.56 40.76 5.27
CA LYS A 94 -11.62 41.52 4.43
C LYS A 94 -10.78 40.61 3.53
N ILE A 95 -10.37 39.44 4.02
CA ILE A 95 -9.64 38.46 3.20
C ILE A 95 -10.55 37.87 2.13
N HIS A 96 -11.78 37.52 2.50
CA HIS A 96 -12.76 36.91 1.60
C HIS A 96 -13.02 37.80 0.38
N SER A 97 -13.16 39.12 0.55
CA SER A 97 -13.40 40.02 -0.59
C SER A 97 -12.20 40.18 -1.54
N GLN A 98 -11.01 39.74 -1.13
CA GLN A 98 -9.77 39.86 -1.92
C GLN A 98 -9.06 38.51 -2.16
N LEU A 99 -9.71 37.39 -1.84
CA LEU A 99 -9.06 36.07 -1.81
C LEU A 99 -8.41 35.72 -3.16
N ASP A 100 -9.07 36.02 -4.28
CA ASP A 100 -8.53 35.72 -5.61
C ASP A 100 -7.23 36.49 -5.91
N ALA A 101 -7.19 37.77 -5.51
CA ALA A 101 -6.01 38.61 -5.67
C ALA A 101 -4.86 38.09 -4.78
N ILE A 102 -5.16 37.78 -3.51
CA ILE A 102 -4.19 37.21 -2.56
C ILE A 102 -3.58 35.92 -3.13
N LEU A 103 -4.40 34.98 -3.61
CA LEU A 103 -3.91 33.72 -4.17
C LEU A 103 -3.10 33.95 -5.46
N THR A 104 -3.45 34.94 -6.28
CA THR A 104 -2.67 35.30 -7.47
C THR A 104 -1.29 35.85 -7.09
N TRP A 105 -1.22 36.72 -6.09
CA TRP A 105 0.04 37.23 -5.56
C TRP A 105 0.90 36.15 -4.91
N LEU A 106 0.31 35.22 -4.15
CA LEU A 106 1.05 34.09 -3.56
C LEU A 106 1.66 33.19 -4.64
N ARG A 107 0.93 32.94 -5.73
CA ARG A 107 1.47 32.21 -6.88
C ARG A 107 2.63 32.97 -7.53
N LEU A 108 2.48 34.27 -7.76
CA LEU A 108 3.52 35.11 -8.36
C LEU A 108 4.78 35.15 -7.49
N ALA A 109 4.62 35.30 -6.17
CA ALA A 109 5.69 35.23 -5.18
C ALA A 109 6.43 33.89 -5.23
N LEU A 110 5.69 32.78 -5.35
CA LEU A 110 6.29 31.44 -5.45
C LEU A 110 7.11 31.29 -6.73
N SER A 111 6.56 31.68 -7.88
CA SER A 111 7.27 31.64 -9.16
C SER A 111 8.55 32.49 -9.13
N TYR A 112 8.45 33.74 -8.67
CA TYR A 112 9.60 34.64 -8.55
C TYR A 112 10.67 34.07 -7.62
N ALA A 113 10.27 33.48 -6.48
CA ALA A 113 11.21 32.89 -5.54
C ALA A 113 11.97 31.68 -6.11
N LEU A 114 11.30 30.84 -6.90
CA LEU A 114 11.91 29.64 -7.49
C LEU A 114 12.86 29.97 -8.65
N GLU A 115 12.66 31.11 -9.32
CA GLU A 115 13.43 31.49 -10.50
C GLU A 115 14.55 32.48 -10.20
N CYS A 116 14.33 33.41 -9.27
CA CYS A 116 15.21 34.58 -9.09
C CYS A 116 15.82 34.69 -7.69
N ALA A 117 15.24 34.07 -6.65
CA ALA A 117 15.74 34.29 -5.29
C ALA A 117 17.06 33.56 -5.02
N ALA A 118 17.93 34.20 -4.24
CA ALA A 118 19.09 33.54 -3.68
C ALA A 118 18.67 32.29 -2.86
N PRO A 119 19.44 31.19 -2.89
CA PRO A 119 19.04 29.92 -2.28
C PRO A 119 18.54 30.02 -0.83
N LEU A 120 19.21 30.83 0.00
CA LEU A 120 18.84 31.03 1.41
C LEU A 120 17.50 31.76 1.57
N ARG A 121 17.18 32.72 0.69
CA ARG A 121 15.90 33.45 0.74
C ARG A 121 14.76 32.58 0.20
N MET A 122 15.03 31.76 -0.83
CA MET A 122 14.04 30.90 -1.48
C MET A 122 13.32 29.96 -0.49
N GLU A 123 14.05 29.28 0.39
CA GLU A 123 13.47 28.35 1.37
C GLU A 123 12.50 29.05 2.33
N SER A 124 12.92 30.20 2.88
CA SER A 124 12.08 31.01 3.78
C SER A 124 10.78 31.45 3.10
N ILE A 125 10.87 31.88 1.84
CA ILE A 125 9.70 32.32 1.06
C ILE A 125 8.77 31.15 0.76
N VAL A 126 9.30 30.01 0.32
CA VAL A 126 8.51 28.81 0.02
C VAL A 126 7.70 28.40 1.26
N PHE A 127 8.31 28.40 2.44
CA PHE A 127 7.60 28.10 3.67
C PHE A 127 6.65 29.22 4.12
N CYS A 128 6.98 30.48 3.88
CA CYS A 128 6.07 31.60 4.13
C CYS A 128 4.76 31.42 3.34
N ILE A 129 4.85 31.11 2.04
CA ILE A 129 3.69 30.88 1.17
C ILE A 129 2.90 29.65 1.64
N ALA A 130 3.59 28.54 1.92
CA ALA A 130 2.94 27.33 2.40
C ALA A 130 2.21 27.57 3.74
N ARG A 131 2.83 28.27 4.70
CA ARG A 131 2.22 28.62 5.99
C ARG A 131 1.06 29.60 5.81
N THR A 132 1.12 30.49 4.84
CA THR A 132 0.02 31.41 4.52
C THR A 132 -1.22 30.62 4.11
N LEU A 133 -1.08 29.65 3.19
CA LEU A 133 -2.18 28.79 2.80
C LEU A 133 -2.72 27.94 3.97
N VAL A 134 -1.83 27.38 4.79
CA VAL A 134 -2.26 26.65 6.01
C VAL A 134 -3.02 27.57 6.97
N GLY A 135 -2.56 28.80 7.15
CA GLY A 135 -3.21 29.82 7.97
C GLY A 135 -4.60 30.16 7.45
N LEU A 136 -4.75 30.38 6.13
CA LEU A 136 -6.06 30.62 5.50
C LEU A 136 -7.03 29.45 5.71
N LEU A 137 -6.56 28.20 5.53
CA LEU A 137 -7.37 27.00 5.77
C LEU A 137 -7.76 26.80 7.25
N GLY A 138 -6.95 27.31 8.18
CA GLY A 138 -7.19 27.25 9.61
C GLY A 138 -7.99 28.42 10.18
N LEU A 139 -8.17 29.49 9.38
CA LEU A 139 -8.76 30.73 9.87
C LEU A 139 -10.28 30.60 10.06
N ASP A 140 -11.03 30.22 9.03
CA ASP A 140 -12.49 30.14 9.07
C ASP A 140 -13.00 29.05 8.13
N ASP A 141 -14.16 28.46 8.41
CA ASP A 141 -14.70 27.36 7.59
C ASP A 141 -15.15 27.84 6.20
N SER A 142 -15.77 29.03 6.10
CA SER A 142 -16.16 29.62 4.81
C SER A 142 -14.93 29.95 3.95
N LEU A 143 -13.89 30.51 4.59
CA LEU A 143 -12.64 30.80 3.89
C LEU A 143 -11.92 29.52 3.49
N ARG A 144 -11.95 28.49 4.34
CA ARG A 144 -11.39 27.18 4.03
C ARG A 144 -12.03 26.62 2.77
N GLU A 145 -13.35 26.59 2.67
CA GLU A 145 -14.07 26.10 1.49
C GLU A 145 -13.62 26.82 0.22
N GLN A 146 -13.57 28.15 0.22
CA GLN A 146 -13.16 28.92 -0.97
C GLN A 146 -11.68 28.74 -1.34
N VAL A 147 -10.79 28.62 -0.35
CA VAL A 147 -9.38 28.31 -0.60
C VAL A 147 -9.24 26.92 -1.20
N LEU A 148 -10.01 25.95 -0.72
CA LEU A 148 -10.05 24.60 -1.28
C LEU A 148 -10.63 24.63 -2.72
N GLU A 149 -11.68 25.39 -2.98
CA GLU A 149 -12.31 25.48 -4.30
C GLU A 149 -11.50 26.23 -5.36
N SER A 150 -10.50 27.01 -4.94
CA SER A 150 -9.68 27.77 -5.87
C SER A 150 -8.69 26.90 -6.64
N ARG A 151 -8.82 26.88 -7.97
CA ARG A 151 -7.83 26.29 -8.90
C ARG A 151 -6.42 26.83 -8.68
N ARG A 152 -6.27 28.10 -8.28
CA ARG A 152 -4.97 28.72 -7.98
C ARG A 152 -4.31 28.06 -6.79
N THR A 153 -5.06 27.73 -5.74
CA THR A 153 -4.56 26.97 -4.59
C THR A 153 -3.98 25.64 -5.05
N GLY A 154 -4.69 24.89 -5.89
CA GLY A 154 -4.19 23.62 -6.45
C GLY A 154 -2.84 23.80 -7.17
N VAL A 155 -2.68 24.86 -7.98
CA VAL A 155 -1.43 25.16 -8.68
C VAL A 155 -0.31 25.49 -7.70
N ILE A 156 -0.57 26.30 -6.68
CA ILE A 156 0.42 26.65 -5.66
C ILE A 156 0.86 25.40 -4.90
N VAL A 157 -0.07 24.59 -4.40
CA VAL A 157 0.22 23.36 -3.64
C VAL A 157 1.02 22.36 -4.49
N PHE A 158 0.62 22.14 -5.74
CA PHE A 158 1.35 21.27 -6.65
C PHE A 158 2.77 21.78 -6.94
N THR A 159 2.93 23.09 -7.11
CA THR A 159 4.24 23.72 -7.31
C THR A 159 5.11 23.53 -6.08
N LEU A 160 4.63 23.89 -4.88
CA LEU A 160 5.32 23.67 -3.61
C LEU A 160 5.77 22.21 -3.42
N TRP A 161 4.93 21.24 -3.80
CA TRP A 161 5.27 19.82 -3.74
C TRP A 161 6.41 19.44 -4.70
N CYS A 162 6.38 19.98 -5.92
CA CYS A 162 7.33 19.66 -6.99
C CYS A 162 8.63 20.49 -6.94
N SER A 163 8.64 21.60 -6.20
CA SER A 163 9.82 22.47 -6.06
C SER A 163 10.96 21.79 -5.29
N ARG A 164 12.18 22.24 -5.58
CA ARG A 164 13.43 21.74 -5.01
C ARG A 164 14.34 22.91 -4.65
N ASP A 165 15.19 22.69 -3.65
CA ASP A 165 16.30 23.60 -3.37
C ASP A 165 17.40 23.50 -4.45
N ASN A 166 18.45 24.29 -4.30
CA ASN A 166 19.62 24.28 -5.18
C ASN A 166 20.43 22.96 -5.13
N ARG A 167 20.15 22.08 -4.16
CA ARG A 167 20.75 20.74 -4.03
C ARG A 167 19.85 19.65 -4.60
N GLY A 168 18.72 20.02 -5.21
CA GLY A 168 17.73 19.08 -5.74
C GLY A 168 16.94 18.33 -4.65
N LYS A 169 16.99 18.79 -3.40
CA LYS A 169 16.18 18.24 -2.30
C LYS A 169 14.82 18.94 -2.24
N PRO A 170 13.75 18.22 -1.89
CA PRO A 170 12.45 18.83 -1.68
C PRO A 170 12.50 19.76 -0.46
N PHE A 171 11.80 20.89 -0.53
CA PHE A 171 11.61 21.76 0.63
C PHE A 171 10.86 21.00 1.73
N CYS A 172 11.50 20.89 2.89
CA CYS A 172 10.98 20.20 4.07
C CYS A 172 11.35 21.00 5.33
N ASP A 173 10.35 21.43 6.09
CA ASP A 173 10.58 22.19 7.32
C ASP A 173 10.59 21.24 8.53
N PHE A 174 11.79 20.98 9.05
CA PHE A 174 12.01 20.22 10.28
C PHE A 174 12.44 21.11 11.45
N GLN A 175 12.73 22.40 11.19
CA GLN A 175 13.34 23.31 12.16
C GLN A 175 12.31 24.21 12.85
N SER A 176 11.11 24.41 12.28
CA SER A 176 10.13 25.26 12.93
C SER A 176 9.73 24.71 14.30
N THR A 177 9.96 25.54 15.32
CA THR A 177 9.70 25.27 16.74
C THR A 177 8.21 25.27 17.09
N GLY A 178 7.36 25.67 16.15
CA GLY A 178 5.91 25.60 16.32
C GLY A 178 5.42 24.15 16.42
N PRO A 179 4.23 23.91 16.99
CA PRO A 179 3.56 22.60 16.96
C PRO A 179 3.21 22.12 15.53
N GLY A 180 3.68 22.82 14.49
CA GLY A 180 3.27 22.73 13.11
C GLY A 180 4.06 21.70 12.32
N ARG A 181 3.30 20.90 11.57
CA ARG A 181 3.76 19.97 10.55
C ARG A 181 4.51 20.75 9.46
N CYS A 182 5.34 20.08 8.65
CA CYS A 182 5.83 20.68 7.41
C CYS A 182 4.61 21.21 6.60
N PRO A 183 4.51 22.52 6.33
CA PRO A 183 3.28 23.13 5.81
C PRO A 183 2.98 22.62 4.40
N ILE A 184 4.00 22.30 3.61
CA ILE A 184 3.83 21.71 2.26
C ILE A 184 3.16 20.34 2.34
N ILE A 185 3.62 19.49 3.27
CA ILE A 185 3.00 18.17 3.47
C ILE A 185 1.58 18.31 3.97
N GLN A 186 1.32 19.21 4.92
CA GLN A 186 -0.02 19.45 5.43
C GLN A 186 -0.99 19.90 4.32
N LEU A 187 -0.55 20.75 3.40
CA LEU A 187 -1.34 21.16 2.25
C LEU A 187 -1.65 20.00 1.31
N VAL A 188 -0.66 19.15 1.00
CA VAL A 188 -0.84 17.98 0.14
C VAL A 188 -1.73 16.93 0.81
N ASP A 189 -1.52 16.66 2.10
CA ASP A 189 -2.37 15.78 2.91
C ASP A 189 -3.83 16.25 2.87
N LYS A 190 -4.10 17.53 3.14
CA LYS A 190 -5.45 18.12 3.00
C LYS A 190 -5.99 18.05 1.58
N SER A 191 -5.15 18.26 0.57
CA SER A 191 -5.57 18.18 -0.84
C SER A 191 -5.98 16.78 -1.26
N ILE A 192 -5.48 15.74 -0.59
CA ILE A 192 -5.71 14.34 -0.98
C ILE A 192 -6.75 13.66 -0.10
N THR A 193 -6.76 13.94 1.21
CA THR A 193 -7.68 13.34 2.18
C THR A 193 -9.11 13.86 2.02
N LEU A 194 -9.28 15.09 1.53
CA LEU A 194 -10.59 15.70 1.28
C LEU A 194 -11.11 15.29 -0.11
N ALA A 195 -11.33 13.99 -0.32
CA ALA A 195 -11.62 13.37 -1.62
C ALA A 195 -12.76 14.05 -2.40
N ASP A 196 -13.75 14.62 -1.70
CA ASP A 196 -14.94 15.24 -2.30
C ASP A 196 -14.82 16.75 -2.54
N THR A 197 -13.68 17.37 -2.23
CA THR A 197 -13.48 18.81 -2.42
C THR A 197 -12.98 19.14 -3.83
N GLU A 198 -13.33 20.34 -4.30
CA GLU A 198 -12.80 20.89 -5.55
C GLU A 198 -11.27 21.06 -5.49
N LEU A 199 -10.66 21.20 -4.29
CA LEU A 199 -9.19 21.19 -4.16
C LEU A 199 -8.60 19.87 -4.61
N SER A 200 -9.17 18.76 -4.12
CA SER A 200 -8.75 17.42 -4.50
C SER A 200 -8.87 17.23 -6.00
N ARG A 201 -10.00 17.66 -6.58
CA ARG A 201 -10.22 17.61 -8.04
C ARG A 201 -9.20 18.44 -8.81
N CYS A 202 -8.98 19.70 -8.42
CA CYS A 202 -8.01 20.58 -9.05
C CYS A 202 -6.57 20.06 -8.90
N PHE A 203 -6.20 19.59 -7.72
CA PHE A 203 -4.88 19.03 -7.43
C PHE A 203 -4.63 17.78 -8.28
N TRP A 204 -5.56 16.83 -8.30
CA TRP A 204 -5.44 15.64 -9.14
C TRP A 204 -5.48 15.98 -10.63
N THR A 205 -6.29 16.95 -11.06
CA THR A 205 -6.28 17.45 -12.45
C THR A 205 -4.89 17.95 -12.85
N LEU A 206 -4.20 18.67 -11.96
CA LEU A 206 -2.82 19.12 -12.20
C LEU A 206 -1.82 17.96 -12.22
N VAL A 207 -1.92 17.03 -11.26
CA VAL A 207 -1.07 15.83 -11.24
C VAL A 207 -1.26 15.02 -12.53
N PHE A 208 -2.50 14.87 -13.02
CA PHE A 208 -2.84 14.08 -14.21
C PHE A 208 -2.74 14.83 -15.53
N SER A 209 -2.60 16.16 -15.51
CA SER A 209 -2.52 17.03 -16.69
C SER A 209 -1.47 16.57 -17.71
N SER A 210 -0.36 15.97 -17.26
CA SER A 210 0.67 15.45 -18.14
C SER A 210 1.46 14.29 -17.50
N PRO A 211 2.12 13.43 -18.31
CA PRO A 211 3.07 12.44 -17.79
C PRO A 211 4.23 13.07 -16.99
N LYS A 212 4.66 14.28 -17.36
CA LYS A 212 5.71 15.05 -16.65
C LYS A 212 5.24 15.45 -15.26
N SER A 213 4.00 15.95 -15.13
CA SER A 213 3.39 16.32 -13.84
C SER A 213 3.25 15.11 -12.92
N ARG A 214 2.77 13.98 -13.43
CA ARG A 214 2.72 12.72 -12.67
C ARG A 214 4.10 12.29 -12.17
N ARG A 215 5.11 12.35 -13.03
CA ARG A 215 6.49 11.99 -12.66
C ARG A 215 7.06 12.94 -11.60
N ALA A 216 6.80 14.24 -11.72
CA ALA A 216 7.23 15.24 -10.74
C ALA A 216 6.58 15.01 -9.36
N PHE A 217 5.29 14.66 -9.34
CA PHE A 217 4.61 14.26 -8.11
C PHE A 217 5.27 13.04 -7.45
N CYS A 218 5.47 11.96 -8.23
CA CYS A 218 6.08 10.73 -7.75
C CYS A 218 7.52 10.94 -7.26
N ASP A 219 8.32 11.69 -7.99
CA ASP A 219 9.68 12.08 -7.60
C ASP A 219 9.68 12.92 -6.31
N GLY A 220 8.70 13.83 -6.16
CA GLY A 220 8.51 14.62 -4.94
C GLY A 220 8.23 13.76 -3.71
N LEU A 221 7.43 12.69 -3.86
CA LEU A 221 7.20 11.74 -2.77
C LEU A 221 8.45 10.93 -2.44
N LEU A 222 9.09 10.36 -3.47
CA LEU A 222 10.26 9.50 -3.32
C LEU A 222 11.41 10.25 -2.64
N ARG A 223 11.71 11.47 -3.09
CA ARG A 223 12.79 12.28 -2.52
C ARG A 223 12.51 12.70 -1.08
N ARG A 224 11.24 12.91 -0.71
CA ARG A 224 10.89 13.21 0.69
C ARG A 224 11.13 12.01 1.59
N TRP A 225 10.86 10.79 1.13
CA TRP A 225 11.23 9.57 1.83
C TRP A 225 12.74 9.41 1.95
N VAL A 226 13.48 9.56 0.85
CA VAL A 226 14.95 9.42 0.83
C VAL A 226 15.63 10.50 1.67
N GLY A 227 15.11 11.71 1.65
CA GLY A 227 15.65 12.86 2.38
C GLY A 227 15.34 12.86 3.88
N LEU A 228 14.38 12.05 4.33
CA LEU A 228 13.91 12.04 5.71
C LEU A 228 15.04 11.78 6.73
N PRO A 229 15.89 10.74 6.58
CA PRO A 229 16.98 10.50 7.54
C PRO A 229 18.06 11.59 7.51
N LEU A 230 18.27 12.21 6.34
CA LEU A 230 19.28 13.27 6.15
C LEU A 230 18.87 14.60 6.76
N SER A 231 17.58 14.77 7.03
CA SER A 231 17.01 16.04 7.51
C SER A 231 16.74 16.02 9.00
N MET A 232 17.11 14.93 9.69
CA MET A 232 17.02 14.77 11.13
C MET A 232 17.98 15.74 11.83
N PRO A 233 17.49 16.79 12.52
CA PRO A 233 18.29 17.38 13.58
C PRO A 233 18.39 16.34 14.69
N SER A 234 19.52 16.25 15.37
CA SER A 234 19.80 15.28 16.43
C SER A 234 18.86 15.35 17.65
N GLN A 235 17.82 16.20 17.66
CA GLN A 235 17.09 16.57 18.87
C GLN A 235 15.54 16.57 18.80
N ASN A 236 14.88 16.27 17.67
CA ASN A 236 13.40 16.29 17.65
C ASN A 236 12.73 15.10 16.92
N THR A 237 12.80 13.92 17.55
CA THR A 237 12.07 12.71 17.11
C THR A 237 10.57 12.96 16.88
N GLY A 238 9.94 13.82 17.66
CA GLY A 238 8.50 14.09 17.55
C GLY A 238 8.10 14.74 16.22
N VAL A 239 8.88 15.69 15.71
CA VAL A 239 8.63 16.33 14.40
C VAL A 239 8.75 15.31 13.28
N VAL A 240 9.75 14.45 13.38
CA VAL A 240 10.06 13.43 12.36
C VAL A 240 8.97 12.37 12.31
N LEU A 241 8.50 11.90 13.47
CA LEU A 241 7.39 10.95 13.55
C LEU A 241 6.12 11.53 12.91
N ARG A 242 5.80 12.80 13.20
CA ARG A 242 4.65 13.47 12.58
C ARG A 242 4.83 13.57 11.07
N TYR A 243 6.01 13.97 10.60
CA TYR A 243 6.31 14.07 9.17
C TYR A 243 6.21 12.70 8.47
N THR A 244 6.75 11.66 9.10
CA THR A 244 6.69 10.27 8.62
C THR A 244 5.26 9.79 8.55
N ALA A 245 4.46 10.03 9.61
CA ALA A 245 3.05 9.66 9.63
C ALA A 245 2.27 10.29 8.48
N HIS A 246 2.51 11.56 8.14
CA HIS A 246 1.88 12.20 6.99
C HIS A 246 2.31 11.59 5.66
N LEU A 247 3.59 11.30 5.48
CA LEU A 247 4.06 10.61 4.28
C LEU A 247 3.48 9.20 4.17
N THR A 248 3.33 8.50 5.30
CA THR A 248 2.70 7.18 5.37
C THR A 248 1.22 7.28 5.02
N ASN A 249 0.46 8.19 5.62
CA ASN A 249 -0.96 8.41 5.31
C ASN A 249 -1.15 8.71 3.84
N LEU A 250 -0.32 9.62 3.29
CA LEU A 250 -0.30 9.91 1.86
C LEU A 250 -0.04 8.64 1.07
N ALA A 251 1.03 7.89 1.38
CA ALA A 251 1.38 6.66 0.69
C ALA A 251 0.25 5.63 0.76
N LEU A 252 -0.46 5.48 1.89
CA LEU A 252 -1.56 4.53 2.03
C LEU A 252 -2.80 4.89 1.18
N LEU A 253 -2.95 6.15 0.77
CA LEU A 253 -4.02 6.58 -0.15
C LEU A 253 -3.67 6.34 -1.62
N LEU A 254 -2.39 6.43 -2.01
CA LEU A 254 -1.97 6.30 -3.41
C LEU A 254 -2.39 5.01 -4.13
N PRO A 255 -2.50 3.85 -3.46
CA PRO A 255 -2.96 2.67 -4.12
C PRO A 255 -4.40 2.77 -4.62
N THR A 256 -5.25 3.67 -4.11
CA THR A 256 -6.57 3.92 -4.73
C THR A 256 -6.45 4.61 -6.09
N ILE A 257 -5.24 5.02 -6.47
CA ILE A 257 -4.91 5.79 -7.68
C ILE A 257 -3.82 5.05 -8.49
N PRO A 258 -4.21 4.04 -9.31
CA PRO A 258 -3.26 3.16 -10.00
C PRO A 258 -2.28 3.90 -10.92
N ALA A 259 -2.70 5.03 -11.50
CA ALA A 259 -1.90 5.88 -12.36
C ALA A 259 -0.68 6.51 -11.65
N ILE A 260 -0.68 6.58 -10.31
CA ILE A 260 0.42 7.07 -9.47
C ILE A 260 1.15 5.93 -8.79
N TYR A 261 0.41 4.98 -8.22
CA TYR A 261 1.00 3.83 -7.51
C TYR A 261 1.93 3.00 -8.40
N ARG A 262 1.51 2.68 -9.64
CA ARG A 262 2.33 1.86 -10.55
C ARG A 262 3.68 2.51 -10.90
N PRO A 263 3.75 3.80 -11.31
CA PRO A 263 5.03 4.49 -11.45
C PRO A 263 5.91 4.46 -10.19
N LEU A 264 5.33 4.69 -8.99
CA LEU A 264 6.09 4.66 -7.74
C LEU A 264 6.70 3.29 -7.43
N ARG A 265 5.98 2.21 -7.75
CA ARG A 265 6.52 0.85 -7.64
C ARG A 265 7.70 0.64 -8.58
N LYS A 266 7.64 1.18 -9.81
CA LYS A 266 8.76 1.11 -10.76
C LYS A 266 9.99 1.89 -10.30
N THR A 267 9.82 2.94 -9.50
CA THR A 267 10.94 3.72 -8.94
C THR A 267 11.54 3.12 -7.67
N LYS A 268 11.21 1.86 -7.32
CA LYS A 268 11.69 1.18 -6.10
C LYS A 268 11.37 1.96 -4.82
N LEU A 269 10.19 2.59 -4.76
CA LEU A 269 9.75 3.36 -3.58
C LEU A 269 9.85 2.53 -2.30
N LEU A 270 9.47 1.24 -2.34
CA LEU A 270 9.53 0.35 -1.18
C LEU A 270 10.95 0.19 -0.66
N SER A 271 11.91 -0.08 -1.55
CA SER A 271 13.32 -0.21 -1.16
C SER A 271 13.84 1.07 -0.52
N GLN A 272 13.52 2.23 -1.12
CA GLN A 272 13.96 3.53 -0.60
C GLN A 272 13.31 3.85 0.75
N TRP A 273 12.01 3.59 0.89
CA TRP A 273 11.30 3.78 2.16
C TRP A 273 11.88 2.84 3.24
N GLY A 274 12.09 1.56 2.93
CA GLY A 274 12.70 0.61 3.87
C GLY A 274 14.09 1.03 4.33
N LYS A 275 14.95 1.50 3.40
CA LYS A 275 16.27 2.07 3.73
C LYS A 275 16.17 3.31 4.61
N SER A 276 15.23 4.21 4.33
CA SER A 276 15.00 5.38 5.16
C SER A 276 14.57 5.00 6.58
N LEU A 277 13.67 4.03 6.74
CA LEU A 277 13.28 3.55 8.07
C LEU A 277 14.48 2.98 8.83
N LEU A 278 15.33 2.16 8.18
CA LEU A 278 16.53 1.63 8.79
C LEU A 278 17.48 2.72 9.30
N LEU A 279 17.66 3.80 8.54
CA LEU A 279 18.46 4.96 8.96
C LEU A 279 17.83 5.75 10.11
N LEU A 280 16.49 5.75 10.21
CA LEU A 280 15.75 6.39 11.30
C LEU A 280 15.71 5.55 12.57
N ARG A 281 15.93 4.24 12.47
CA ARG A 281 15.81 3.28 13.58
C ARG A 281 16.47 3.73 14.90
N PRO A 282 17.68 4.33 14.93
CA PRO A 282 18.29 4.77 16.18
C PRO A 282 17.52 5.88 16.91
N ASN A 283 16.66 6.62 16.20
CA ASN A 283 15.90 7.75 16.73
C ASN A 283 14.46 7.37 17.10
N LEU A 284 14.06 6.12 16.87
CA LEU A 284 12.69 5.64 17.04
C LEU A 284 12.62 4.66 18.21
N SER A 285 11.56 4.72 19.00
CA SER A 285 11.27 3.64 19.94
C SER A 285 10.97 2.34 19.18
N PRO A 286 11.20 1.16 19.77
CA PRO A 286 10.88 -0.11 19.12
C PRO A 286 9.42 -0.17 18.65
N ALA A 287 8.46 0.32 19.46
CA ALA A 287 7.05 0.37 19.10
C ALA A 287 6.78 1.25 17.86
N GLN A 288 7.34 2.46 17.83
CA GLN A 288 7.20 3.37 16.68
C GLN A 288 7.78 2.77 15.40
N PHE A 289 8.94 2.11 15.50
CA PHE A 289 9.57 1.45 14.36
C PHE A 289 8.73 0.27 13.85
N VAL A 290 8.15 -0.52 14.76
CA VAL A 290 7.24 -1.63 14.42
C VAL A 290 6.00 -1.12 13.67
N ASP A 291 5.37 -0.04 14.12
CA ASP A 291 4.19 0.53 13.46
C ASP A 291 4.53 1.03 12.04
N LEU A 292 5.60 1.82 11.91
CA LEU A 292 6.05 2.33 10.60
C LEU A 292 6.43 1.22 9.62
N CYS A 293 7.09 0.17 10.09
CA CYS A 293 7.37 -1.01 9.28
C CYS A 293 6.06 -1.71 8.88
N SER A 294 5.12 -1.88 9.81
CA SER A 294 3.84 -2.55 9.54
C SER A 294 3.02 -1.83 8.45
N ASP A 295 3.06 -0.50 8.43
CA ASP A 295 2.45 0.30 7.36
C ASP A 295 3.16 0.09 6.02
N LEU A 296 4.49 0.03 6.02
CA LEU A 296 5.30 -0.26 4.82
C LEU A 296 5.01 -1.67 4.25
N PHE A 297 4.93 -2.69 5.11
CA PHE A 297 4.55 -4.05 4.70
C PHE A 297 3.11 -4.09 4.17
N SER A 298 2.18 -3.39 4.82
CA SER A 298 0.79 -3.25 4.34
C SER A 298 0.73 -2.59 2.96
N PHE A 299 1.49 -1.52 2.75
CA PHE A 299 1.60 -0.82 1.46
C PHE A 299 2.24 -1.70 0.36
N SER A 300 3.16 -2.61 0.73
CA SER A 300 3.75 -3.56 -0.20
C SER A 300 2.73 -4.57 -0.76
N ASN A 301 1.68 -4.87 0.02
CA ASN A 301 0.66 -5.88 -0.28
C ASN A 301 -0.55 -5.33 -1.07
N HIS A 302 -0.45 -4.14 -1.65
CA HIS A 302 -1.59 -3.55 -2.34
C HIS A 302 -1.84 -4.11 -3.74
N THR A 303 -3.11 -4.09 -4.15
CA THR A 303 -3.71 -4.73 -5.34
C THR A 303 -3.20 -4.28 -6.70
N TYR A 304 -2.53 -3.12 -6.79
CA TYR A 304 -2.04 -2.56 -8.06
C TYR A 304 -0.54 -2.76 -8.26
N GLY A 305 0.09 -3.57 -7.41
CA GLY A 305 1.48 -4.01 -7.54
C GLY A 305 1.58 -5.51 -7.33
N ASN A 306 2.75 -6.07 -7.63
CA ASN A 306 3.04 -7.45 -7.28
C ASN A 306 3.50 -7.50 -5.80
N PRO A 307 2.70 -8.06 -4.88
CA PRO A 307 3.03 -8.11 -3.45
C PRO A 307 4.25 -8.98 -3.18
N LEU A 308 4.47 -10.06 -3.95
CA LEU A 308 5.65 -10.92 -3.77
C LEU A 308 6.93 -10.16 -4.11
N THR A 309 6.95 -9.46 -5.24
CA THR A 309 8.10 -8.61 -5.62
C THR A 309 8.33 -7.50 -4.60
N GLY A 310 7.25 -6.87 -4.10
CA GLY A 310 7.37 -5.83 -3.08
C GLY A 310 7.90 -6.34 -1.75
N LEU A 311 7.41 -7.49 -1.31
CA LEU A 311 7.84 -8.12 -0.08
C LEU A 311 9.30 -8.56 -0.17
N THR A 312 9.69 -9.21 -1.27
CA THR A 312 11.09 -9.56 -1.54
C THR A 312 11.98 -8.31 -1.52
N GLU A 313 11.58 -7.24 -2.21
CA GLU A 313 12.30 -5.96 -2.22
C GLU A 313 12.50 -5.41 -0.80
N LEU A 314 11.47 -5.45 0.06
CA LEU A 314 11.56 -5.02 1.45
C LEU A 314 12.50 -5.93 2.28
N ILE A 315 12.36 -7.24 2.17
CA ILE A 315 13.22 -8.19 2.90
C ILE A 315 14.70 -7.98 2.54
N GLU A 316 14.98 -7.75 1.26
CA GLU A 316 16.33 -7.49 0.75
C GLU A 316 16.93 -6.19 1.27
N THR A 317 16.12 -5.17 1.60
CA THR A 317 16.64 -3.97 2.29
C THR A 317 17.20 -4.25 3.68
N GLY A 318 16.77 -5.34 4.32
CA GLY A 318 17.07 -5.64 5.73
C GLY A 318 16.03 -5.10 6.71
N VAL A 319 15.02 -4.32 6.26
CA VAL A 319 13.98 -3.77 7.15
C VAL A 319 13.20 -4.85 7.89
N PHE A 320 13.03 -6.03 7.28
CA PHE A 320 12.37 -7.16 7.94
C PHE A 320 13.14 -7.69 9.16
N VAL A 321 14.47 -7.78 9.06
CA VAL A 321 15.32 -8.23 10.17
C VAL A 321 15.28 -7.21 11.31
N ALA A 322 15.39 -5.92 10.98
CA ALA A 322 15.28 -4.84 11.95
C ALA A 322 13.89 -4.78 12.60
N LEU A 323 12.82 -5.07 11.86
CA LEU A 323 11.47 -5.18 12.41
C LEU A 323 11.41 -6.27 13.48
N LEU A 324 11.90 -7.48 13.18
CA LEU A 324 11.90 -8.59 14.14
C LEU A 324 12.75 -8.30 15.39
N GLN A 325 13.88 -7.61 15.23
CA GLN A 325 14.69 -7.14 16.35
C GLN A 325 13.92 -6.14 17.20
N ALA A 326 13.29 -5.12 16.59
CA ALA A 326 12.49 -4.14 17.31
C ALA A 326 11.29 -4.78 18.04
N VAL A 327 10.63 -5.78 17.43
CA VAL A 327 9.59 -6.55 18.13
C VAL A 327 10.17 -7.24 19.36
N SER A 328 11.34 -7.88 19.26
CA SER A 328 11.98 -8.58 20.39
C SER A 328 12.44 -7.66 21.53
N GLU A 329 12.62 -6.36 21.24
CA GLU A 329 12.98 -5.31 22.20
C GLU A 329 11.77 -4.68 22.91
N LEU A 330 10.53 -5.01 22.50
CA LEU A 330 9.33 -4.52 23.19
C LEU A 330 9.28 -5.04 24.64
N PRO A 331 8.72 -4.26 25.59
CA PRO A 331 8.59 -4.70 26.98
C PRO A 331 7.84 -6.05 27.08
N PRO A 332 8.24 -6.97 27.99
CA PRO A 332 7.51 -8.21 28.23
C PRO A 332 6.02 -7.96 28.50
N GLY A 333 5.14 -8.81 27.97
CA GLY A 333 3.68 -8.64 28.05
C GLY A 333 3.09 -7.62 27.06
N SER A 334 3.92 -6.87 26.32
CA SER A 334 3.41 -5.95 25.30
C SER A 334 2.83 -6.73 24.13
N ARG A 335 1.52 -6.59 23.89
CA ARG A 335 0.89 -7.00 22.64
C ARG A 335 1.09 -5.89 21.60
N SER A 336 1.63 -6.23 20.44
CA SER A 336 1.72 -5.32 19.29
C SER A 336 0.82 -5.83 18.15
N PRO A 337 -0.41 -5.29 18.01
CA PRO A 337 -1.31 -5.69 16.91
C PRO A 337 -0.67 -5.50 15.53
N SER A 338 0.12 -4.45 15.35
CA SER A 338 0.86 -4.14 14.13
C SER A 338 1.88 -5.26 13.80
N ALA A 339 2.67 -5.69 14.79
CA ALA A 339 3.61 -6.80 14.61
C ALA A 339 2.88 -8.11 14.29
N ILE A 340 1.84 -8.45 15.06
CA ILE A 340 1.06 -9.69 14.87
C ILE A 340 0.48 -9.74 13.46
N LYS A 341 -0.18 -8.65 13.02
CA LYS A 341 -0.75 -8.52 11.68
C LYS A 341 0.32 -8.66 10.61
N THR A 342 1.45 -7.98 10.75
CA THR A 342 2.54 -8.00 9.76
C THR A 342 3.18 -9.38 9.65
N LEU A 343 3.44 -10.05 10.78
CA LEU A 343 3.97 -11.42 10.80
C LEU A 343 2.96 -12.43 10.24
N GLY A 344 1.68 -12.28 10.58
CA GLY A 344 0.53 -12.96 9.96
C GLY A 344 0.59 -12.94 8.44
N GLN A 345 0.64 -11.72 7.89
CA GLN A 345 0.75 -11.50 6.44
C GLN A 345 2.03 -12.10 5.85
N CYS A 346 3.17 -11.95 6.55
CA CYS A 346 4.44 -12.53 6.10
C CYS A 346 4.40 -14.05 6.05
N GLY A 347 3.74 -14.72 7.01
CA GLY A 347 3.61 -16.18 7.02
C GLY A 347 2.82 -16.69 5.83
N GLY A 348 1.66 -16.09 5.53
CA GLY A 348 0.89 -16.44 4.34
C GLY A 348 1.66 -16.18 3.03
N LEU A 349 2.44 -15.10 2.97
CA LEU A 349 3.26 -14.77 1.80
C LEU A 349 4.58 -15.57 1.74
N ALA A 350 5.04 -16.19 2.83
CA ALA A 350 6.20 -17.07 2.83
C ALA A 350 5.95 -18.40 2.09
N MET A 351 4.69 -18.66 1.74
CA MET A 351 4.22 -19.80 0.96
C MET A 351 4.49 -19.68 -0.55
N TYR A 352 5.25 -18.67 -0.99
CA TYR A 352 5.57 -18.46 -2.40
C TYR A 352 7.07 -18.58 -2.65
N PRO A 353 7.51 -19.19 -3.77
CA PRO A 353 8.93 -19.50 -4.00
C PRO A 353 9.90 -18.33 -3.81
N SER A 354 9.56 -17.16 -4.37
CA SER A 354 10.42 -15.97 -4.36
C SER A 354 10.58 -15.37 -2.98
N THR A 355 9.53 -15.41 -2.16
CA THR A 355 9.52 -14.85 -0.81
C THR A 355 10.04 -15.85 0.21
N THR A 356 9.79 -17.16 0.07
CA THR A 356 10.36 -18.21 0.94
C THR A 356 11.89 -18.09 1.04
N THR A 357 12.55 -17.93 -0.11
CA THR A 357 14.02 -17.83 -0.17
C THR A 357 14.51 -16.55 0.51
N ALA A 358 13.84 -15.42 0.25
CA ALA A 358 14.16 -14.13 0.87
C ALA A 358 13.98 -14.19 2.40
N PHE A 359 12.85 -14.74 2.87
CA PHE A 359 12.60 -14.93 4.29
C PHE A 359 13.65 -15.83 4.92
N ARG A 360 14.01 -16.97 4.31
CA ARG A 360 15.04 -17.85 4.87
C ARG A 360 16.35 -17.11 5.10
N SER A 361 16.79 -16.34 4.12
CA SER A 361 18.00 -15.51 4.23
C SER A 361 17.88 -14.48 5.38
N ALA A 362 16.73 -13.83 5.52
CA ALA A 362 16.49 -12.88 6.62
C ALA A 362 16.45 -13.55 8.00
N LEU A 363 15.75 -14.67 8.15
CA LEU A 363 15.63 -15.42 9.41
C LEU A 363 16.97 -16.01 9.88
N GLN A 364 17.89 -16.30 8.96
CA GLN A 364 19.25 -16.73 9.27
C GLN A 364 20.12 -15.62 9.86
N ARG A 365 19.80 -14.34 9.60
CA ARG A 365 20.54 -13.18 10.16
C ARG A 365 20.11 -12.81 11.58
N LEU A 366 19.04 -13.40 12.11
CA LEU A 366 18.59 -13.14 13.47
C LEU A 366 19.46 -13.88 14.50
N THR A 367 19.75 -13.22 15.61
CA THR A 367 20.46 -13.84 16.73
C THR A 367 19.57 -14.90 17.43
N PRO A 368 20.16 -15.90 18.10
CA PRO A 368 19.39 -16.86 18.91
C PRO A 368 18.51 -16.18 19.97
N GLN A 369 19.02 -15.11 20.59
CA GLN A 369 18.29 -14.33 21.58
C GLN A 369 17.02 -13.69 21.01
N THR A 370 17.10 -13.06 19.83
CA THR A 370 15.92 -12.50 19.15
C THR A 370 14.89 -13.58 18.84
N LYS A 371 15.32 -14.76 18.39
CA LYS A 371 14.40 -15.88 18.10
C LYS A 371 13.71 -16.41 19.37
N SER A 372 14.45 -16.56 20.47
CA SER A 372 13.88 -16.98 21.77
C SER A 372 12.83 -15.98 22.24
N ARG A 373 13.19 -14.69 22.27
CA ARG A 373 12.30 -13.60 22.66
C ARG A 373 11.00 -13.59 21.86
N LEU A 374 11.08 -13.68 20.53
CA LEU A 374 9.89 -13.72 19.67
C LEU A 374 8.98 -14.92 19.97
N SER A 375 9.55 -16.06 20.37
CA SER A 375 8.81 -17.28 20.69
C SER A 375 8.13 -17.24 22.06
N GLU A 376 8.56 -16.35 22.94
CA GLU A 376 8.04 -16.17 24.30
C GLU A 376 7.04 -14.99 24.41
N MET A 377 6.99 -14.11 23.41
CA MET A 377 6.14 -12.92 23.44
C MET A 377 4.66 -13.25 23.22
N GLU A 378 3.81 -12.83 24.15
CA GLU A 378 2.36 -13.04 24.09
C GLU A 378 1.74 -12.45 22.80
N GLY A 379 0.96 -13.26 22.08
CA GLY A 379 0.33 -12.91 20.81
C GLY A 379 1.28 -12.87 19.60
N VAL A 380 2.54 -12.46 19.79
CA VAL A 380 3.56 -12.46 18.73
C VAL A 380 4.09 -13.88 18.47
N ALA A 381 4.21 -14.70 19.50
CA ALA A 381 4.77 -16.05 19.42
C ALA A 381 4.07 -16.93 18.39
N ASP A 382 2.75 -16.86 18.29
CA ASP A 382 1.99 -17.66 17.33
C ASP A 382 2.23 -17.17 15.89
N ALA A 383 2.19 -15.85 15.66
CA ALA A 383 2.48 -15.29 14.34
C ALA A 383 3.94 -15.52 13.91
N TRP A 384 4.88 -15.50 14.85
CA TRP A 384 6.29 -15.85 14.64
C TRP A 384 6.46 -17.32 14.29
N ARG A 385 5.88 -18.23 15.09
CA ARG A 385 5.89 -19.67 14.84
C ARG A 385 5.27 -19.97 13.47
N MET A 386 4.22 -19.24 13.10
CA MET A 386 3.56 -19.37 11.81
C MET A 386 4.46 -19.01 10.65
N LEU A 387 5.14 -17.87 10.73
CA LEU A 387 6.11 -17.49 9.71
C LEU A 387 7.24 -18.54 9.62
N ASN A 388 7.84 -18.92 10.74
CA ASN A 388 8.98 -19.82 10.74
C ASN A 388 8.60 -21.22 10.20
N SER A 389 7.50 -21.80 10.68
CA SER A 389 6.98 -23.07 10.16
C SER A 389 6.65 -22.99 8.68
N SER A 390 6.06 -21.88 8.21
CA SER A 390 5.77 -21.70 6.79
C SER A 390 7.05 -21.75 5.97
N VAL A 391 8.11 -21.02 6.37
CA VAL A 391 9.41 -21.05 5.69
C VAL A 391 10.05 -22.45 5.73
N ASP A 392 10.03 -23.12 6.88
CA ASP A 392 10.67 -24.43 7.04
C ASP A 392 9.94 -25.54 6.26
N ILE A 393 8.61 -25.50 6.14
CA ILE A 393 7.84 -26.41 5.29
C ILE A 393 8.08 -26.11 3.81
N CYS A 394 8.12 -24.83 3.45
CA CYS A 394 8.20 -24.35 2.07
C CYS A 394 9.59 -24.53 1.43
N LEU A 395 10.64 -24.45 2.23
CA LEU A 395 12.02 -24.42 1.73
C LEU A 395 12.48 -25.75 1.12
N PRO A 396 12.22 -26.94 1.71
CA PRO A 396 12.51 -28.22 1.06
C PRO A 396 11.82 -28.38 -0.29
N VAL A 397 10.57 -27.92 -0.40
CA VAL A 397 9.80 -27.93 -1.66
C VAL A 397 10.51 -27.14 -2.74
N PHE A 398 11.12 -26.01 -2.37
CA PHE A 398 11.86 -25.16 -3.28
C PHE A 398 13.27 -25.69 -3.59
N LYS A 399 13.98 -26.20 -2.58
CA LYS A 399 15.39 -26.64 -2.69
C LYS A 399 15.56 -27.96 -3.42
N ASN A 400 14.55 -28.82 -3.43
CA ASN A 400 14.52 -30.01 -4.27
C ASN A 400 14.41 -29.61 -5.75
N LYS A 401 15.31 -28.78 -6.29
CA LYS A 401 15.37 -28.39 -7.71
C LYS A 401 15.72 -29.55 -8.63
N GLY A 402 16.25 -30.66 -8.10
CA GLY A 402 16.32 -31.95 -8.80
C GLY A 402 15.03 -32.79 -8.71
N GLY A 403 14.04 -32.37 -7.91
CA GLY A 403 12.79 -33.10 -7.60
C GLY A 403 11.50 -32.30 -7.87
N LEU A 404 11.58 -30.99 -8.09
CA LEU A 404 10.76 -30.34 -9.12
C LEU A 404 11.45 -30.66 -10.45
N GLY A 405 11.52 -31.95 -10.80
CA GLY A 405 11.75 -32.34 -12.19
C GLY A 405 10.79 -31.57 -13.09
N PRO A 406 10.86 -31.70 -14.43
CA PRO A 406 9.80 -31.16 -15.25
C PRO A 406 8.46 -31.54 -14.56
N TYR A 407 7.70 -30.57 -14.06
CA TYR A 407 6.48 -30.71 -13.25
C TYR A 407 5.72 -32.06 -13.32
N ASP A 408 5.66 -32.85 -12.25
CA ASP A 408 4.88 -34.12 -12.26
C ASP A 408 3.35 -33.91 -12.22
N PHE A 409 2.84 -32.80 -12.75
CA PHE A 409 1.42 -32.55 -12.89
C PHE A 409 1.05 -32.32 -14.36
N CYS A 410 -0.12 -32.83 -14.73
CA CYS A 410 -0.74 -32.63 -16.03
C CYS A 410 -2.19 -32.26 -15.77
N ASP A 411 -2.71 -31.26 -16.48
CA ASP A 411 -4.11 -30.84 -16.36
C ASP A 411 -5.09 -31.74 -17.10
N SER A 412 -4.63 -32.67 -17.93
CA SER A 412 -5.53 -33.63 -18.57
C SER A 412 -6.02 -34.65 -17.54
N ASP A 413 -7.33 -34.71 -17.35
CA ASP A 413 -7.99 -35.71 -16.50
C ASP A 413 -7.84 -37.15 -17.06
N GLN A 414 -7.45 -37.28 -18.33
CA GLN A 414 -7.22 -38.56 -18.99
C GLN A 414 -5.76 -39.05 -18.89
N ASN A 415 -4.92 -38.39 -18.11
CA ASN A 415 -3.52 -38.76 -18.00
C ASN A 415 -3.35 -40.16 -17.37
N LYS A 416 -3.19 -41.18 -18.20
CA LYS A 416 -2.92 -42.57 -17.80
C LYS A 416 -1.42 -42.91 -17.73
N ILE A 417 -0.56 -42.00 -18.17
CA ILE A 417 0.83 -42.33 -18.48
C ILE A 417 1.75 -41.79 -17.39
N GLY A 418 2.28 -42.71 -16.57
CA GLY A 418 3.51 -42.46 -15.81
C GLY A 418 4.63 -42.11 -16.79
N ARG A 419 5.33 -41.01 -16.53
CA ARG A 419 6.23 -40.40 -17.52
C ARG A 419 7.39 -41.30 -17.91
N GLU A 420 7.37 -41.82 -19.13
CA GLU A 420 8.56 -42.25 -19.84
C GLU A 420 9.07 -41.10 -20.72
N GLY A 421 9.93 -40.23 -20.17
CA GLY A 421 10.71 -39.28 -20.95
C GLY A 421 10.60 -37.79 -20.52
N SER A 422 11.76 -37.16 -20.38
CA SER A 422 11.97 -35.75 -20.01
C SER A 422 11.60 -34.76 -21.13
N SER A 423 10.35 -34.74 -21.58
CA SER A 423 9.88 -33.67 -22.48
C SER A 423 9.49 -32.41 -21.69
N ALA A 424 9.84 -31.23 -22.23
CA ALA A 424 9.40 -29.96 -21.69
C ALA A 424 7.86 -29.85 -21.78
N PHE A 425 7.22 -29.25 -20.77
CA PHE A 425 5.76 -29.10 -20.77
C PHE A 425 5.26 -28.26 -21.90
N LYS A 426 4.01 -28.53 -22.26
CA LYS A 426 3.23 -27.69 -23.14
C LYS A 426 2.27 -26.87 -22.30
N LEU A 427 2.34 -25.55 -22.46
CA LEU A 427 1.33 -24.63 -21.95
C LEU A 427 0.32 -24.37 -23.05
N CYS A 428 -0.95 -24.18 -22.68
CA CYS A 428 -1.91 -23.64 -23.65
C CYS A 428 -1.47 -22.24 -24.08
N SER A 429 -1.25 -22.03 -25.38
CA SER A 429 -0.87 -20.73 -25.94
C SER A 429 -1.93 -19.64 -25.77
N GLY A 430 -3.20 -20.06 -25.57
CA GLY A 430 -4.32 -19.19 -25.30
C GLY A 430 -4.30 -18.62 -23.88
N CYS A 431 -4.54 -19.46 -22.87
CA CYS A 431 -4.68 -19.01 -21.49
C CYS A 431 -3.38 -19.00 -20.68
N GLN A 432 -2.32 -19.67 -21.15
CA GLN A 432 -1.00 -19.77 -20.49
C GLN A 432 -1.05 -20.26 -19.03
N THR A 433 -2.12 -20.94 -18.64
CA THR A 433 -2.38 -21.32 -17.25
C THR A 433 -2.44 -22.84 -17.06
N VAL A 434 -3.02 -23.56 -18.02
CA VAL A 434 -3.00 -25.03 -18.04
C VAL A 434 -1.69 -25.56 -18.61
N LEU A 435 -1.26 -26.69 -18.07
CA LEU A 435 0.02 -27.32 -18.31
C LEU A 435 -0.16 -28.81 -18.59
N TYR A 436 0.48 -29.27 -19.66
CA TYR A 436 0.35 -30.63 -20.17
C TYR A 436 1.70 -31.31 -20.26
N CYS A 437 1.76 -32.57 -19.83
CA CYS A 437 2.96 -33.39 -19.92
C CYS A 437 3.30 -33.81 -21.36
N SER A 438 2.33 -33.75 -22.29
CA SER A 438 2.51 -34.13 -23.70
C SER A 438 1.52 -33.38 -24.61
N GLN A 439 1.74 -33.43 -25.92
CA GLN A 439 0.79 -32.90 -26.90
C GLN A 439 -0.51 -33.70 -26.96
N GLN A 440 -0.42 -35.01 -26.72
CA GLN A 440 -1.59 -35.88 -26.70
C GLN A 440 -2.55 -35.47 -25.58
N CYS A 441 -2.04 -35.29 -24.36
CA CYS A 441 -2.84 -34.82 -23.23
C CYS A 441 -3.44 -33.44 -23.49
N GLN A 442 -2.70 -32.53 -24.14
CA GLN A 442 -3.23 -31.22 -24.53
C GLN A 442 -4.40 -31.34 -25.51
N LYS A 443 -4.30 -32.23 -26.51
CA LYS A 443 -5.35 -32.44 -27.52
C LYS A 443 -6.61 -33.05 -26.90
N GLU A 444 -6.45 -34.11 -26.10
CA GLU A 444 -7.55 -34.77 -25.41
C GLU A 444 -8.30 -33.82 -24.47
N ASP A 445 -7.55 -33.04 -23.67
CA ASP A 445 -8.13 -32.05 -22.76
C ASP A 445 -8.82 -30.92 -23.54
N TRP A 446 -8.24 -30.47 -24.66
CA TRP A 446 -8.84 -29.48 -25.53
C TRP A 446 -10.19 -29.92 -26.11
N GLU A 447 -10.26 -31.14 -26.65
CA GLU A 447 -11.46 -31.70 -27.26
C GLU A 447 -12.56 -31.98 -26.24
N SER A 448 -12.19 -32.50 -25.07
CA SER A 448 -13.14 -32.87 -24.02
C SER A 448 -13.68 -31.65 -23.27
N ARG A 449 -12.84 -30.67 -22.91
CA ARG A 449 -13.27 -29.58 -22.00
C ARG A 449 -12.58 -28.23 -22.20
N HIS A 450 -11.26 -28.18 -22.34
CA HIS A 450 -10.49 -26.95 -22.16
C HIS A 450 -10.81 -25.88 -23.20
N ARG A 451 -11.26 -26.25 -24.41
CA ARG A 451 -11.69 -25.27 -25.43
C ARG A 451 -12.79 -24.32 -24.93
N TYR A 452 -13.64 -24.78 -24.01
CA TYR A 452 -14.74 -24.00 -23.45
C TYR A 452 -14.29 -23.13 -22.26
N GLU A 453 -13.30 -23.59 -21.50
CA GLU A 453 -12.72 -22.87 -20.35
C GLU A 453 -11.70 -21.81 -20.81
N CYS A 454 -10.92 -22.12 -21.85
CA CYS A 454 -9.75 -21.35 -22.29
C CYS A 454 -10.05 -19.87 -22.52
N MET A 455 -11.23 -19.51 -23.03
CA MET A 455 -11.59 -18.10 -23.24
C MET A 455 -11.64 -17.32 -21.92
N VAL A 456 -12.28 -17.88 -20.89
CA VAL A 456 -12.39 -17.26 -19.56
C VAL A 456 -11.02 -17.22 -18.88
N MET A 457 -10.27 -18.32 -18.94
CA MET A 457 -8.91 -18.41 -18.40
C MET A 457 -7.94 -17.45 -19.10
N ARG A 458 -8.10 -17.22 -20.41
CA ARG A 458 -7.28 -16.26 -21.18
C ARG A 458 -7.61 -14.83 -20.81
N HIS A 459 -8.88 -14.52 -20.60
CA HIS A 459 -9.28 -13.20 -20.09
C HIS A 459 -8.69 -12.98 -18.69
N SER A 460 -8.74 -14.00 -17.82
CA SER A 460 -8.06 -14.04 -16.51
C SER A 460 -6.60 -13.67 -16.59
N TYR A 461 -5.87 -14.41 -17.42
CA TYR A 461 -4.46 -14.20 -17.62
C TYR A 461 -4.14 -12.77 -18.07
N ARG A 462 -4.88 -12.23 -19.05
CA ARG A 462 -4.64 -10.88 -19.60
C ARG A 462 -4.89 -9.77 -18.58
N VAL A 463 -5.94 -9.85 -17.78
CA VAL A 463 -6.21 -8.85 -16.75
C VAL A 463 -5.18 -8.92 -15.62
N ASN A 464 -4.78 -10.12 -15.21
CA ASN A 464 -3.71 -10.31 -14.24
C ASN A 464 -2.38 -9.75 -14.76
N GLU A 465 -2.04 -10.04 -16.02
CA GLU A 465 -0.86 -9.50 -16.69
C GLU A 465 -0.89 -7.96 -16.78
N ALA A 466 -2.03 -7.37 -17.15
CA ALA A 466 -2.21 -5.91 -17.17
C ALA A 466 -2.09 -5.27 -15.77
N ARG A 467 -2.25 -6.06 -14.70
CA ARG A 467 -2.03 -5.66 -13.30
C ARG A 467 -0.61 -5.99 -12.80
N GLY A 468 0.21 -6.67 -13.61
CA GLY A 468 1.54 -7.11 -13.21
C GLY A 468 1.55 -8.30 -12.24
N VAL A 469 0.43 -9.01 -12.13
CA VAL A 469 0.29 -10.24 -11.34
C VAL A 469 0.43 -11.42 -12.29
N LYS A 470 1.40 -12.30 -12.05
CA LYS A 470 1.64 -13.48 -12.90
C LYS A 470 1.72 -14.73 -12.03
N TYR A 471 0.69 -15.56 -12.05
CA TYR A 471 0.75 -16.91 -11.47
C TYR A 471 1.47 -17.84 -12.44
N SER A 472 2.79 -17.92 -12.31
CA SER A 472 3.60 -18.73 -13.20
C SER A 472 3.32 -20.23 -13.04
N PRO A 473 3.55 -21.05 -14.08
CA PRO A 473 3.54 -22.51 -13.96
C PRO A 473 4.45 -23.04 -12.85
N LEU A 474 5.57 -22.35 -12.59
CA LEU A 474 6.47 -22.66 -11.48
C LEU A 474 5.79 -22.50 -10.12
N ALA A 475 5.09 -21.37 -9.92
CA ALA A 475 4.33 -21.14 -8.69
C ALA A 475 3.20 -22.18 -8.52
N ARG A 476 2.60 -22.61 -9.64
CA ARG A 476 1.59 -23.68 -9.65
C ARG A 476 2.12 -25.03 -9.25
N GLY A 477 3.20 -25.48 -9.89
CA GLY A 477 3.86 -26.74 -9.52
C GLY A 477 4.34 -26.74 -8.08
N TYR A 478 4.88 -25.60 -7.64
CA TYR A 478 5.28 -25.39 -6.26
C TYR A 478 4.11 -25.56 -5.28
N HIS A 479 3.00 -24.83 -5.46
CA HIS A 479 1.84 -24.97 -4.57
C HIS A 479 1.23 -26.37 -4.62
N THR A 480 1.13 -26.98 -5.79
CA THR A 480 0.64 -28.36 -5.94
C THR A 480 1.50 -29.31 -5.10
N ARG A 481 2.82 -29.21 -5.21
CA ARG A 481 3.75 -30.03 -4.43
C ARG A 481 3.65 -29.75 -2.94
N MET A 482 3.51 -28.48 -2.54
CA MET A 482 3.28 -28.14 -1.13
C MET A 482 2.03 -28.84 -0.62
N VAL A 483 0.90 -28.76 -1.35
CA VAL A 483 -0.34 -29.43 -0.97
C VAL A 483 -0.10 -30.93 -0.79
N THR A 484 0.57 -31.59 -1.73
CA THR A 484 0.93 -33.02 -1.62
C THR A 484 1.75 -33.33 -0.36
N LEU A 485 2.67 -32.44 0.03
CA LEU A 485 3.50 -32.65 1.23
C LEU A 485 2.73 -32.44 2.54
N ILE A 486 1.65 -31.66 2.51
CA ILE A 486 0.82 -31.39 3.68
C ILE A 486 -0.27 -32.47 3.84
N LEU A 487 -0.64 -33.18 2.76
CA LEU A 487 -1.66 -34.23 2.79
C LEU A 487 -1.39 -35.34 3.83
N PRO A 488 -0.16 -35.88 4.01
CA PRO A 488 0.12 -36.85 5.05
C PRO A 488 -0.11 -36.28 6.45
N THR A 489 0.28 -35.02 6.68
CA THR A 489 0.00 -34.33 7.95
C THR A 489 -1.50 -34.21 8.19
N LEU A 490 -2.28 -33.86 7.16
CA LEU A 490 -3.75 -33.84 7.27
C LEU A 490 -4.34 -35.21 7.57
N SER A 491 -3.71 -36.27 7.08
CA SER A 491 -4.17 -37.65 7.28
C SER A 491 -3.79 -38.22 8.65
N SER A 492 -2.71 -37.74 9.25
CA SER A 492 -2.26 -38.16 10.59
C SER A 492 -2.96 -37.45 11.74
N LEU A 493 -3.73 -36.38 11.48
CA LEU A 493 -4.47 -35.61 12.49
C LEU A 493 -5.68 -36.35 13.11
N GLY A 494 -5.76 -37.68 13.03
CA GLY A 494 -6.88 -38.46 13.56
C GLY A 494 -8.23 -38.13 12.86
N PRO A 495 -9.38 -38.53 13.44
CA PRO A 495 -10.67 -38.11 12.91
C PRO A 495 -10.73 -36.57 12.94
N PHE A 496 -10.92 -35.95 11.77
CA PHE A 496 -11.05 -34.49 11.59
C PHE A 496 -12.04 -33.85 12.59
N GLU A 497 -12.97 -34.64 13.12
CA GLU A 497 -13.88 -34.31 14.22
C GLU A 497 -13.18 -33.71 15.45
N ARG A 498 -11.94 -34.10 15.77
CA ARG A 498 -11.19 -33.54 16.91
C ARG A 498 -10.70 -32.11 16.70
N PHE A 499 -10.51 -31.71 15.44
CA PHE A 499 -10.07 -30.36 15.07
C PHE A 499 -11.22 -29.41 14.80
N ALA A 500 -12.43 -29.95 14.61
CA ALA A 500 -13.65 -29.18 14.57
C ALA A 500 -14.05 -28.71 15.99
N GLN A 501 -13.18 -27.98 16.67
CA GLN A 501 -13.55 -27.26 17.90
C GLN A 501 -14.64 -26.19 17.64
N HIS A 502 -14.91 -25.91 16.36
CA HIS A 502 -15.88 -24.94 15.87
C HIS A 502 -16.78 -25.52 14.77
N THR A 503 -17.05 -26.84 14.74
CA THR A 503 -18.16 -27.34 13.90
C THR A 503 -19.39 -26.53 14.30
N PRO A 504 -20.05 -25.84 13.36
CA PRO A 504 -21.32 -25.22 13.66
C PRO A 504 -22.21 -26.29 14.28
N ARG A 505 -22.73 -26.04 15.49
CA ARG A 505 -23.61 -27.00 16.19
C ARG A 505 -24.85 -27.37 15.35
N ASP A 506 -25.11 -26.60 14.31
CA ASP A 506 -26.28 -26.66 13.45
C ASP A 506 -26.02 -27.33 12.09
N LEU A 507 -24.84 -27.93 11.85
CA LEU A 507 -24.66 -28.70 10.61
C LEU A 507 -25.58 -29.92 10.63
N PRO A 508 -26.43 -30.12 9.59
CA PRO A 508 -27.31 -31.28 9.52
C PRO A 508 -26.50 -32.57 9.63
N PRO A 509 -26.93 -33.57 10.43
CA PRO A 509 -26.18 -34.79 10.70
C PRO A 509 -25.92 -35.70 9.47
N MET A 510 -26.28 -35.27 8.26
CA MET A 510 -26.18 -36.06 7.03
C MET A 510 -25.32 -35.44 5.92
N THR A 511 -24.78 -34.23 6.06
CA THR A 511 -23.93 -33.64 5.02
C THR A 511 -22.47 -33.96 5.25
N LYS A 512 -21.83 -34.64 4.29
CA LYS A 512 -20.38 -34.87 4.31
C LYS A 512 -19.61 -33.54 4.32
N PRO A 513 -18.73 -33.29 5.29
CA PRO A 513 -18.06 -32.00 5.41
C PRO A 513 -16.92 -31.84 4.40
N VAL A 514 -16.77 -30.63 3.88
CA VAL A 514 -15.60 -30.20 3.12
C VAL A 514 -14.54 -29.67 4.10
N VAL A 515 -13.30 -30.12 3.93
CA VAL A 515 -12.16 -29.60 4.67
C VAL A 515 -11.71 -28.31 3.98
N TYR A 516 -11.88 -27.16 4.61
CA TYR A 516 -11.45 -25.86 4.10
C TYR A 516 -10.22 -25.35 4.84
N TRP A 517 -9.22 -24.88 4.09
CA TRP A 517 -8.00 -24.31 4.64
C TRP A 517 -7.65 -22.99 3.95
N ASP A 518 -7.77 -21.87 4.68
CA ASP A 518 -7.29 -20.57 4.23
C ASP A 518 -5.84 -20.35 4.65
N MET A 519 -4.91 -20.36 3.68
CA MET A 519 -3.48 -20.19 3.92
C MET A 519 -3.08 -18.72 4.16
N ARG A 520 -4.05 -17.79 4.25
CA ARG A 520 -3.77 -16.38 4.59
C ARG A 520 -3.02 -16.24 5.91
N ASP A 521 -3.41 -17.05 6.90
CA ASP A 521 -2.84 -17.07 8.24
C ASP A 521 -1.83 -18.23 8.38
N GLY A 522 -1.15 -18.58 7.28
CA GLY A 522 -0.18 -19.68 7.21
C GLY A 522 -0.76 -21.01 7.69
N PHE A 523 0.10 -21.85 8.26
CA PHE A 523 -0.26 -23.18 8.77
C PHE A 523 -0.90 -23.19 10.17
N HIS A 524 -1.03 -22.05 10.83
CA HIS A 524 -1.43 -22.02 12.25
C HIS A 524 -2.92 -22.12 12.46
N ARG A 525 -3.70 -21.52 11.55
CA ARG A 525 -5.11 -21.88 11.47
C ARG A 525 -5.18 -23.24 10.81
N GLY A 526 -5.46 -24.25 11.63
CA GLY A 526 -5.80 -25.57 11.13
C GLY A 526 -6.99 -25.51 10.17
N PRO A 527 -7.22 -26.56 9.39
CA PRO A 527 -8.37 -26.63 8.52
C PRO A 527 -9.68 -26.55 9.31
N THR A 528 -10.68 -25.91 8.72
CA THR A 528 -12.06 -25.83 9.23
C THR A 528 -12.96 -26.74 8.41
N LEU A 529 -14.01 -27.30 9.01
CA LEU A 529 -15.04 -28.05 8.28
C LEU A 529 -16.17 -27.10 7.87
N ILE A 530 -16.58 -27.15 6.60
CA ILE A 530 -17.72 -26.41 6.05
C ILE A 530 -18.64 -27.36 5.29
N SER A 531 -19.92 -27.00 5.12
CA SER A 531 -20.82 -27.76 4.24
C SER A 531 -20.49 -27.55 2.76
N VAL A 532 -21.01 -28.41 1.89
CA VAL A 532 -20.91 -28.23 0.43
C VAL A 532 -21.67 -26.95 0.02
N GLU A 533 -22.78 -26.65 0.68
CA GLU A 533 -23.60 -25.47 0.47
C GLU A 533 -22.84 -24.19 0.88
N ASP A 534 -22.14 -24.22 2.01
CA ASP A 534 -21.29 -23.11 2.47
C ASP A 534 -20.10 -22.88 1.54
N LEU A 535 -19.52 -23.96 1.01
CA LEU A 535 -18.48 -23.88 -0.01
C LEU A 535 -18.98 -23.13 -1.27
N VAL A 536 -20.12 -23.56 -1.81
CA VAL A 536 -20.73 -22.94 -3.00
C VAL A 536 -21.13 -21.49 -2.70
N THR A 537 -21.70 -21.24 -1.52
CA THR A 537 -22.08 -19.89 -1.07
C THR A 537 -20.86 -18.99 -0.92
N SER A 538 -19.80 -19.46 -0.25
CA SER A 538 -18.56 -18.70 -0.05
C SER A 538 -17.92 -18.30 -1.38
N ARG A 539 -17.90 -19.19 -2.39
CA ARG A 539 -17.43 -18.84 -3.74
C ARG A 539 -18.28 -17.76 -4.39
N ARG A 540 -19.61 -17.85 -4.27
CA ARG A 540 -20.53 -16.84 -4.82
C ARG A 540 -20.36 -15.49 -4.13
N THR A 541 -20.24 -15.46 -2.80
CA THR A 541 -20.04 -14.23 -2.03
C THR A 541 -18.69 -13.58 -2.26
N ASP A 542 -17.66 -14.38 -2.54
CA ASP A 542 -16.33 -13.87 -2.90
C ASP A 542 -16.32 -13.18 -4.29
N GLY A 543 -17.47 -13.18 -4.99
CA GLY A 543 -17.64 -12.54 -6.29
C GLY A 543 -16.79 -13.20 -7.35
N VAL A 544 -16.51 -14.50 -7.18
CA VAL A 544 -15.71 -15.31 -8.10
C VAL A 544 -16.48 -15.42 -9.41
N PRO A 545 -15.89 -14.97 -10.52
CA PRO A 545 -16.52 -15.08 -11.81
C PRO A 545 -16.74 -16.54 -12.20
N SER A 546 -17.96 -16.93 -12.56
CA SER A 546 -18.25 -18.31 -12.93
C SER A 546 -18.02 -18.52 -14.43
N CYS A 547 -17.09 -19.41 -14.79
CA CYS A 547 -17.20 -20.10 -16.08
C CYS A 547 -18.21 -21.22 -15.91
N PRO A 548 -19.31 -21.29 -16.67
CA PRO A 548 -20.29 -22.35 -16.54
C PRO A 548 -19.67 -23.76 -16.55
N LYS A 549 -18.65 -23.99 -17.40
CA LYS A 549 -17.94 -25.27 -17.47
C LYS A 549 -17.07 -25.60 -16.25
N MET A 550 -16.50 -24.60 -15.60
CA MET A 550 -15.72 -24.83 -14.38
C MET A 550 -16.62 -24.99 -13.16
N GLU A 551 -17.75 -24.29 -13.13
CA GLU A 551 -18.81 -24.54 -12.14
C GLU A 551 -19.42 -25.92 -12.32
N GLU A 552 -19.67 -26.37 -13.56
CA GLU A 552 -20.07 -27.74 -13.88
C GLU A 552 -19.04 -28.75 -13.37
N ARG A 553 -17.74 -28.53 -13.64
CA ARG A 553 -16.66 -29.40 -13.12
C ARG A 553 -16.61 -29.45 -11.60
N LEU A 554 -16.79 -28.30 -10.94
CA LEU A 554 -16.86 -28.24 -9.48
C LEU A 554 -18.09 -28.99 -8.97
N SER A 555 -19.27 -28.75 -9.55
CA SER A 555 -20.50 -29.47 -9.23
C SER A 555 -20.33 -30.97 -9.42
N ASP A 556 -19.71 -31.41 -10.51
CA ASP A 556 -19.44 -32.83 -10.77
C ASP A 556 -18.51 -33.45 -9.72
N LEU A 557 -17.49 -32.72 -9.29
CA LEU A 557 -16.59 -33.15 -8.22
C LEU A 557 -17.34 -33.27 -6.88
N LEU A 558 -18.17 -32.27 -6.55
CA LEU A 558 -18.95 -32.25 -5.31
C LEU A 558 -20.07 -33.30 -5.31
N ASN A 559 -20.72 -33.53 -6.44
CA ASN A 559 -21.71 -34.58 -6.62
C ASN A 559 -21.07 -35.97 -6.51
N ALA A 560 -19.91 -36.16 -7.15
CA ALA A 560 -19.15 -37.40 -7.01
C ALA A 560 -18.77 -37.66 -5.54
N TYR A 561 -18.36 -36.62 -4.82
CA TYR A 561 -18.07 -36.69 -3.39
C TYR A 561 -19.32 -37.03 -2.55
N ALA A 562 -20.46 -36.41 -2.86
CA ALA A 562 -21.71 -36.64 -2.15
C ALA A 562 -22.22 -38.08 -2.31
N ILE A 563 -22.10 -38.64 -3.52
CA ILE A 563 -22.56 -40.00 -3.86
C ILE A 563 -21.56 -41.09 -3.43
N ASP A 564 -20.27 -40.76 -3.28
CA ASP A 564 -19.24 -41.71 -2.85
C ASP A 564 -19.68 -42.38 -1.53
N SER A 565 -19.84 -43.70 -1.48
CA SER A 565 -20.25 -44.35 -0.21
C SER A 565 -19.11 -44.43 0.80
N CYS A 566 -17.89 -44.04 0.43
CA CYS A 566 -16.73 -44.16 1.29
C CYS A 566 -16.71 -43.08 2.39
N PRO A 567 -16.77 -43.46 3.69
CA PRO A 567 -16.72 -42.49 4.79
C PRO A 567 -15.35 -41.81 4.92
N ARG A 568 -14.31 -42.43 4.35
CA ARG A 568 -12.93 -41.90 4.34
C ARG A 568 -12.67 -40.93 3.18
N SER A 569 -13.57 -40.85 2.19
CA SER A 569 -13.42 -39.83 1.16
C SER A 569 -13.54 -38.43 1.78
N LYS A 570 -12.74 -37.49 1.27
CA LYS A 570 -12.74 -36.08 1.69
C LYS A 570 -12.67 -35.18 0.47
N VAL A 571 -13.33 -34.03 0.54
CA VAL A 571 -13.00 -32.90 -0.33
C VAL A 571 -12.17 -31.92 0.49
N LEU A 572 -11.00 -31.58 -0.04
CA LEU A 572 -10.09 -30.61 0.55
C LEU A 572 -10.03 -29.38 -0.33
N MET A 573 -10.40 -28.23 0.24
CA MET A 573 -10.28 -26.92 -0.36
C MET A 573 -9.13 -26.15 0.31
N ILE A 574 -8.09 -25.81 -0.44
CA ILE A 574 -6.96 -25.01 0.05
C ILE A 574 -6.91 -23.70 -0.72
N ARG A 575 -6.90 -22.59 0.01
CA ARG A 575 -6.89 -21.25 -0.55
C ARG A 575 -5.54 -20.58 -0.28
N PHE A 576 -4.78 -20.31 -1.33
CA PHE A 576 -3.57 -19.49 -1.29
C PHE A 576 -3.92 -18.05 -1.70
N ARG A 577 -3.67 -17.07 -0.84
CA ARG A 577 -3.88 -15.65 -1.19
C ARG A 577 -2.59 -15.02 -1.65
N TRP A 578 -2.61 -14.45 -2.85
CA TRP A 578 -1.49 -13.69 -3.40
C TRP A 578 -1.62 -12.23 -2.97
N SER A 579 -2.84 -11.68 -3.00
CA SER A 579 -3.19 -10.35 -2.49
C SER A 579 -4.62 -10.37 -1.93
N MET A 580 -5.13 -9.24 -1.45
CA MET A 580 -6.55 -9.10 -1.12
C MET A 580 -7.49 -9.40 -2.31
N LYS A 581 -7.01 -9.27 -3.55
CA LYS A 581 -7.84 -9.43 -4.77
C LYS A 581 -7.49 -10.66 -5.61
N CYS A 582 -6.37 -11.34 -5.35
CA CYS A 582 -5.93 -12.50 -6.12
C CYS A 582 -5.73 -13.69 -5.20
N GLN A 583 -6.43 -14.79 -5.46
CA GLN A 583 -6.29 -16.03 -4.72
C GLN A 583 -6.23 -17.24 -5.68
N ILE A 584 -5.61 -18.31 -5.23
CA ILE A 584 -5.61 -19.60 -5.90
C ILE A 584 -6.31 -20.57 -4.96
N LEU A 585 -7.30 -21.27 -5.50
CA LEU A 585 -8.07 -22.28 -4.83
C LEU A 585 -7.70 -23.65 -5.41
N PHE A 586 -7.30 -24.56 -4.55
CA PHE A 586 -7.14 -25.97 -4.88
C PHE A 586 -8.33 -26.71 -4.29
N ILE A 587 -9.04 -27.46 -5.12
CA ILE A 587 -10.13 -28.35 -4.69
C ILE A 587 -9.72 -29.76 -5.08
N LEU A 588 -9.55 -30.60 -4.08
CA LEU A 588 -9.06 -31.97 -4.21
C LEU A 588 -10.11 -32.94 -3.70
N HIS A 589 -10.45 -33.94 -4.51
CA HIS A 589 -11.24 -35.09 -4.05
C HIS A 589 -10.29 -36.23 -3.69
N LEU A 590 -10.12 -36.40 -2.39
CA LEU A 590 -9.25 -37.39 -1.77
C LEU A 590 -10.05 -38.68 -1.60
N GLN A 591 -9.58 -39.76 -2.24
CA GLN A 591 -10.14 -41.10 -2.09
C GLN A 591 -9.12 -41.97 -1.35
N PRO A 592 -9.57 -42.84 -0.43
CA PRO A 592 -8.67 -43.80 0.19
C PRO A 592 -8.09 -44.70 -0.89
N PHE A 593 -6.82 -45.03 -0.75
CA PHE A 593 -6.16 -46.00 -1.60
C PHE A 593 -6.89 -47.34 -1.44
N LYS A 594 -7.36 -47.92 -2.55
CA LYS A 594 -7.79 -49.33 -2.53
C LYS A 594 -6.51 -50.16 -2.50
N PRO A 595 -6.24 -50.93 -1.44
CA PRO A 595 -5.08 -51.83 -1.47
C PRO A 595 -5.17 -52.68 -2.72
N ARG A 596 -4.06 -52.79 -3.46
CA ARG A 596 -3.99 -53.76 -4.56
C ARG A 596 -4.29 -55.12 -3.95
N SER A 597 -5.15 -55.89 -4.60
CA SER A 597 -5.60 -57.21 -4.16
C SER A 597 -4.48 -58.26 -4.08
N ASP A 598 -3.23 -57.87 -4.29
CA ASP A 598 -2.08 -58.75 -4.42
C ASP A 598 -1.39 -58.94 -3.05
N GLY A 599 -2.12 -59.52 -2.09
CA GLY A 599 -1.58 -60.25 -0.92
C GLY A 599 -0.54 -59.61 0.01
N ASP A 600 -0.09 -58.39 -0.22
CA ASP A 600 0.98 -57.76 0.54
C ASP A 600 0.39 -57.12 1.80
N THR A 601 0.52 -57.83 2.93
CA THR A 601 -0.02 -57.46 4.24
C THR A 601 0.82 -56.42 4.97
N ASP A 602 1.54 -55.56 4.25
CA ASP A 602 2.28 -54.49 4.90
C ASP A 602 1.27 -53.40 5.28
N ASP A 603 0.94 -53.32 6.58
CA ASP A 603 0.02 -52.36 7.21
C ASP A 603 0.51 -50.89 7.13
N GLY A 604 1.45 -50.60 6.23
CA GLY A 604 1.84 -49.27 5.82
C GLY A 604 0.66 -48.56 5.17
N TYR A 605 0.00 -47.69 5.94
CA TYR A 605 -1.03 -46.78 5.46
C TYR A 605 -0.46 -45.83 4.38
N ASP A 606 -0.36 -46.30 3.14
CA ASP A 606 0.00 -45.43 2.01
C ASP A 606 -1.20 -44.55 1.68
N PHE A 607 -1.05 -43.27 2.02
CA PHE A 607 -2.14 -42.30 2.04
C PHE A 607 -2.54 -41.81 0.63
N LEU A 608 -3.86 -41.73 0.45
CA LEU A 608 -4.63 -40.85 -0.45
C LEU A 608 -4.09 -40.64 -1.87
N HIS A 609 -4.69 -41.32 -2.84
CA HIS A 609 -4.59 -40.94 -4.24
C HIS A 609 -5.47 -39.71 -4.51
N VAL A 610 -4.93 -38.68 -5.16
CA VAL A 610 -5.73 -37.56 -5.68
C VAL A 610 -6.49 -38.07 -6.89
N SER A 611 -7.76 -38.45 -6.71
CA SER A 611 -8.59 -39.04 -7.76
C SER A 611 -8.99 -38.01 -8.83
N ARG A 612 -9.26 -36.78 -8.38
CA ARG A 612 -9.62 -35.62 -9.20
C ARG A 612 -9.10 -34.35 -8.55
N SER A 613 -8.68 -33.39 -9.36
CA SER A 613 -8.27 -32.08 -8.88
C SER A 613 -8.85 -30.98 -9.77
N ALA A 614 -9.35 -29.92 -9.13
CA ALA A 614 -9.65 -28.66 -9.79
C ALA A 614 -8.73 -27.60 -9.18
N THR A 615 -7.85 -27.03 -10.00
CA THR A 615 -7.14 -25.80 -9.61
C THR A 615 -7.92 -24.64 -10.19
N ILE A 616 -8.39 -23.75 -9.31
CA ILE A 616 -9.19 -22.61 -9.70
C ILE A 616 -8.47 -21.34 -9.23
N ILE A 617 -8.07 -20.47 -10.16
CA ILE A 617 -7.50 -19.17 -9.81
C ILE A 617 -8.63 -18.15 -9.81
N GLU A 618 -8.90 -17.57 -8.65
CA GLU A 618 -10.05 -16.72 -8.40
C GLU A 618 -9.63 -15.27 -8.16
N HIS A 619 -10.46 -14.34 -8.61
CA HIS A 619 -10.27 -12.90 -8.42
C HIS A 619 -11.56 -12.24 -7.92
N ALA A 620 -11.48 -11.34 -6.92
CA ALA A 620 -12.64 -10.61 -6.37
C ALA A 620 -13.01 -9.34 -7.19
N PRO A 621 -14.30 -8.94 -7.29
CA PRO A 621 -14.78 -8.11 -8.39
C PRO A 621 -14.71 -6.61 -8.08
N GLU A 622 -14.10 -5.84 -8.99
CA GLU A 622 -14.48 -4.44 -9.22
C GLU A 622 -14.53 -4.06 -10.72
N SER A 623 -14.30 -4.99 -11.68
CA SER A 623 -14.46 -4.67 -13.12
C SER A 623 -14.28 -5.80 -14.16
N GLY A 624 -14.30 -7.10 -13.81
CA GLY A 624 -14.21 -8.12 -14.88
C GLY A 624 -14.13 -9.57 -14.42
N TRP A 625 -14.72 -10.44 -15.25
CA TRP A 625 -15.01 -11.86 -14.99
C TRP A 625 -13.82 -12.78 -15.30
N ILE A 626 -13.29 -13.49 -14.32
CA ILE A 626 -12.04 -14.25 -14.33
C ILE A 626 -12.07 -15.40 -13.32
N CYS A 627 -11.96 -16.62 -13.83
CA CYS A 627 -11.74 -17.85 -13.08
C CYS A 627 -10.89 -18.79 -13.95
N VAL A 628 -10.06 -19.65 -13.35
CA VAL A 628 -9.14 -20.57 -14.05
C VAL A 628 -9.56 -22.01 -13.88
#